data_AF-A0A5N0VK15-F1
#
_entry.id   AF-A0A5N0VK15-F1
#
_cell.length_a   1.000
_cell.length_b   1.000
_cell.length_c   1.000
_cell.angle_alpha   90.00
_cell.angle_beta   90.00
_cell.angle_gamma   90.00
#
_symmetry.space_group_name_H-M   'P 1'
#
loop_
_entity.id
_entity.type
_entity.pdbx_description
1 polymer ?
#
loop_
_entity_poly.entity_id
_entity_poly.type
_entity_poly.pdbx_seq_one_letter_code
_entity_poly.pdbx_strand_id
1 'polypeptide(L)'
;MTQPAQSASAPVDTLTSVPPPAPIQVGNNGGSGGYKFDPDQVQGVINKWQALLDDVNNDIAYAKNIAGVKPPGQEFASGDFVEQGANPSGQTLLTQHERMRTYIQNYIQALQKASGQVAQSEDDARAAAQKQGQEIT
;
A
#
# COMPACT_ATOMS: atom_id res chain seq x y z
N MET A 1 19.86 4.94 -44.83
CA MET A 1 19.45 5.93 -43.81
C MET A 1 19.31 5.17 -42.51
N THR A 2 20.29 5.26 -41.63
CA THR A 2 20.28 4.64 -40.30
C THR A 2 19.68 5.67 -39.34
N GLN A 3 18.48 5.40 -38.83
CA GLN A 3 17.86 6.20 -37.79
C GLN A 3 18.68 6.02 -36.51
N PRO A 4 19.16 7.09 -35.86
CA PRO A 4 19.85 6.96 -34.58
C PRO A 4 18.86 6.38 -33.58
N ALA A 5 19.27 5.30 -32.90
CA ALA A 5 18.56 4.77 -31.74
C ALA A 5 18.50 5.90 -30.70
N GLN A 6 17.36 6.59 -30.65
CA GLN A 6 17.04 7.40 -29.49
C GLN A 6 16.92 6.39 -28.35
N SER A 7 17.93 6.35 -27.48
CA SER A 7 17.85 5.69 -26.19
C SER A 7 16.70 6.35 -25.44
N ALA A 8 15.48 5.85 -25.64
CA ALA A 8 14.34 6.19 -24.82
C ALA A 8 14.77 5.87 -23.40
N SER A 9 14.93 6.90 -22.57
CA SER A 9 15.28 6.72 -21.17
C SER A 9 14.19 5.84 -20.56
N ALA A 10 14.51 4.56 -20.37
CA ALA A 10 13.58 3.63 -19.75
C ALA A 10 13.14 4.23 -18.41
N PRO A 11 11.86 4.19 -18.04
CA PRO A 11 11.41 4.69 -16.76
C PRO A 11 12.22 4.00 -15.66
N VAL A 12 13.07 4.77 -14.99
CA VAL A 12 13.96 4.26 -13.95
C VAL A 12 13.15 4.25 -12.67
N ASP A 13 12.93 3.06 -12.12
CA ASP A 13 12.34 2.90 -10.81
C ASP A 13 13.29 3.45 -9.73
N THR A 14 12.96 4.61 -9.17
CA THR A 14 13.78 5.31 -8.17
C THR A 14 13.46 4.90 -6.73
N LEU A 15 12.39 4.12 -6.52
CA LEU A 15 12.00 3.65 -5.20
C LEU A 15 12.87 2.46 -4.80
N THR A 16 13.85 2.69 -3.93
CA THR A 16 14.74 1.63 -3.41
C THR A 16 14.10 0.81 -2.30
N SER A 17 13.03 1.31 -1.68
CA SER A 17 12.23 0.61 -0.66
C SER A 17 10.81 1.18 -0.59
N VAL A 18 9.91 0.44 0.07
CA VAL A 18 8.55 0.92 0.38
C VAL A 18 8.64 1.92 1.52
N PRO A 19 8.16 3.16 1.35
CA PRO A 19 8.21 4.17 2.42
C PRO A 19 7.32 3.77 3.60
N PRO A 20 7.68 4.17 4.83
CA PRO A 20 6.81 3.95 5.98
C PRO A 20 5.48 4.72 5.82
N PRO A 21 4.37 4.23 6.40
CA PRO A 21 3.12 4.98 6.46
C PRO A 21 3.34 6.27 7.26
N ALA A 22 2.64 7.34 6.86
CA ALA A 22 2.65 8.59 7.63
C ALA A 22 2.10 8.35 9.05
N PRO A 23 2.48 9.15 10.06
CA PRO A 23 1.92 9.04 11.40
C PRO A 23 0.38 9.12 11.37
N ILE A 24 -0.26 8.26 12.16
CA ILE A 24 -1.72 8.15 12.25
C ILE A 24 -2.13 8.48 13.68
N GLN A 25 -3.13 9.34 13.80
CA GLN A 25 -3.80 9.67 15.04
C GLN A 25 -5.25 9.20 14.99
N VAL A 26 -5.72 8.52 16.03
CA VAL A 26 -7.11 8.13 16.22
C VAL A 26 -7.58 8.72 17.55
N GLY A 27 -8.57 9.61 17.52
CA GLY A 27 -8.94 10.40 18.70
C GLY A 27 -7.76 11.21 19.23
N ASN A 28 -7.40 11.00 20.50
CA ASN A 28 -6.22 11.63 21.12
C ASN A 28 -5.00 10.70 21.17
N ASN A 29 -5.06 9.55 20.49
CA ASN A 29 -4.01 8.54 20.50
C ASN A 29 -3.24 8.53 19.18
N GLY A 30 -1.92 8.40 19.22
CA GLY A 30 -1.05 8.38 18.03
C GLY A 30 0.06 9.44 18.06
N GLY A 31 0.98 9.36 17.09
CA GLY A 31 2.12 10.27 16.98
C GLY A 31 1.71 11.67 16.52
N SER A 32 2.40 12.73 16.96
CA SER A 32 2.13 14.10 16.51
C SER A 32 2.42 14.28 15.01
N GLY A 33 1.48 14.92 14.29
CA GLY A 33 1.55 15.10 12.85
C GLY A 33 0.85 14.00 12.05
N GLY A 34 0.67 14.21 10.74
CA GLY A 34 0.01 13.24 9.85
C GLY A 34 -1.52 13.30 9.87
N TYR A 35 -2.18 12.17 9.61
CA TYR A 35 -3.63 12.08 9.46
C TYR A 35 -4.31 11.82 10.80
N LYS A 36 -5.39 12.56 11.09
CA LYS A 36 -6.24 12.35 12.27
C LYS A 36 -7.59 11.75 11.86
N PHE A 37 -7.99 10.71 12.57
CA PHE A 37 -9.27 10.03 12.39
C PHE A 37 -10.09 10.05 13.68
N ASP A 38 -11.39 10.15 13.52
CA ASP A 38 -12.32 9.91 14.62
C ASP A 38 -12.40 8.41 14.90
N PRO A 39 -12.42 7.96 16.18
CA PRO A 39 -12.47 6.55 16.53
C PRO A 39 -13.59 5.78 15.83
N ASP A 40 -14.77 6.39 15.73
CA ASP A 40 -15.95 5.78 15.11
C ASP A 40 -15.81 5.60 13.58
N GLN A 41 -14.90 6.34 12.95
CA GLN A 41 -14.70 6.33 11.50
C GLN A 41 -13.56 5.41 11.07
N VAL A 42 -12.66 5.04 11.98
CA VAL A 42 -11.46 4.25 11.64
C VAL A 42 -11.81 2.91 11.03
N GLN A 43 -12.83 2.21 11.53
CA GLN A 43 -13.23 0.92 10.94
C GLN A 43 -13.68 1.09 9.49
N GLY A 44 -14.41 2.15 9.17
CA GLY A 44 -14.81 2.46 7.79
C GLY A 44 -13.61 2.77 6.89
N VAL A 45 -12.59 3.45 7.41
CA VAL A 45 -11.34 3.72 6.69
C VAL A 45 -10.55 2.43 6.45
N ILE A 46 -10.42 1.57 7.46
CA ILE A 46 -9.79 0.24 7.34
C ILE A 46 -10.47 -0.58 6.24
N ASN A 47 -11.81 -0.60 6.22
CA ASN A 47 -12.57 -1.34 5.21
C ASN A 47 -12.28 -0.83 3.78
N LYS A 48 -12.15 0.49 3.60
CA LYS A 48 -11.78 1.08 2.29
C LYS A 48 -10.38 0.68 1.86
N TRP A 49 -9.41 0.68 2.78
CA TRP A 49 -8.05 0.21 2.46
C TRP A 49 -8.00 -1.29 2.17
N GLN A 50 -8.82 -2.09 2.84
CA GLN A 50 -8.94 -3.52 2.55
C GLN A 50 -9.54 -3.76 1.16
N ALA A 51 -10.56 -3.00 0.76
CA ALA A 51 -11.10 -3.05 -0.60
C ALA A 51 -10.04 -2.67 -1.65
N LEU A 52 -9.28 -1.60 -1.40
CA LEU A 52 -8.16 -1.21 -2.26
C LEU A 52 -7.07 -2.30 -2.32
N LEU A 53 -6.80 -3.00 -1.22
CA LEU A 53 -5.86 -4.11 -1.20
C LEU A 53 -6.31 -5.25 -2.12
N ASP A 54 -7.61 -5.55 -2.12
CA ASP A 54 -8.20 -6.57 -2.99
C ASP A 54 -8.09 -6.15 -4.47
N ASP A 55 -8.39 -4.89 -4.78
CA ASP A 55 -8.22 -4.33 -6.13
C ASP A 55 -6.77 -4.41 -6.60
N VAL A 56 -5.81 -4.01 -5.78
CA VAL A 56 -4.37 -4.09 -6.11
C VAL A 56 -3.92 -5.54 -6.29
N ASN A 57 -4.48 -6.50 -5.55
CA ASN A 57 -4.16 -7.91 -5.75
C ASN A 57 -4.67 -8.42 -7.11
N ASN A 58 -5.82 -7.93 -7.58
CA ASN A 58 -6.30 -8.22 -8.94
C ASN A 58 -5.37 -7.59 -9.98
N ASP A 59 -4.95 -6.34 -9.78
CA ASP A 59 -4.01 -5.66 -10.67
C ASP A 59 -2.65 -6.38 -10.75
N ILE A 60 -2.15 -6.92 -9.64
CA ILE A 60 -0.95 -7.79 -9.62
C ILE A 60 -1.15 -9.01 -10.51
N ALA A 61 -2.33 -9.64 -10.50
CA ALA A 61 -2.61 -10.78 -11.36
C ALA A 61 -2.58 -10.39 -12.85
N TYR A 62 -3.15 -9.23 -13.21
CA TYR A 62 -3.06 -8.71 -14.58
C TYR A 62 -1.63 -8.32 -14.97
N ALA A 63 -0.88 -7.67 -14.07
CA ALA A 63 0.51 -7.29 -14.31
C ALA A 63 1.42 -8.51 -14.55
N LYS A 64 1.18 -9.63 -13.85
CA LYS A 64 1.88 -10.90 -14.12
C LYS A 64 1.65 -11.41 -15.54
N ASN A 65 0.45 -11.26 -16.08
CA ASN A 65 0.15 -11.65 -17.46
C ASN A 65 0.88 -10.76 -18.47
N ILE A 66 0.97 -9.45 -18.19
CA ILE A 66 1.69 -8.48 -19.04
C ILE A 66 3.21 -8.75 -19.00
N ALA A 67 3.76 -9.01 -17.82
CA ALA A 67 5.19 -9.29 -17.62
C ALA A 67 5.65 -10.61 -18.27
N GLY A 68 4.71 -11.52 -18.55
CA GLY A 68 4.97 -12.84 -19.11
C GLY A 68 4.48 -13.02 -20.55
N VAL A 69 4.29 -11.94 -21.31
CA VAL A 69 3.79 -12.03 -22.68
C VAL A 69 4.81 -12.77 -23.56
N LYS A 70 4.30 -13.56 -24.53
CA LYS A 70 5.11 -14.30 -25.49
C LYS A 70 5.04 -13.62 -26.86
N PRO A 71 6.13 -13.69 -27.65
CA PRO A 71 6.11 -13.15 -29.00
C PRO A 71 5.09 -13.90 -29.87
N PRO A 72 4.34 -13.19 -30.75
CA PRO A 72 3.33 -13.81 -31.61
C PRO A 72 3.94 -14.63 -32.76
N GLY A 73 5.23 -14.44 -33.06
CA GLY A 73 5.97 -15.15 -34.09
C GLY A 73 7.46 -15.33 -33.72
N GLN A 74 8.19 -16.10 -34.53
CA GLN A 74 9.61 -16.43 -34.29
C GLN A 74 10.58 -15.44 -34.97
N GLU A 75 10.07 -14.39 -35.61
CA GLU A 75 10.87 -13.35 -36.22
C GLU A 75 11.52 -12.44 -35.17
N PHE A 76 12.68 -11.90 -35.54
CA PHE A 76 13.48 -11.02 -34.69
C PHE A 76 12.65 -9.86 -34.11
N ALA A 77 11.80 -9.22 -34.92
CA ALA A 77 11.00 -8.07 -34.48
C ALA A 77 10.04 -8.40 -33.33
N SER A 78 9.43 -9.59 -33.36
CA SER A 78 8.52 -10.05 -32.30
C SER A 78 9.27 -10.41 -31.02
N GLY A 79 10.41 -11.11 -31.13
CA GLY A 79 11.27 -11.40 -30.00
C GLY A 79 11.80 -10.13 -29.33
N ASP A 80 12.36 -9.23 -30.13
CA ASP A 80 12.96 -7.97 -29.68
C ASP A 80 11.95 -7.05 -28.97
N PHE A 81 10.73 -6.94 -29.50
CA PHE A 81 9.65 -6.18 -28.87
C PHE A 81 9.29 -6.71 -27.48
N VAL A 82 9.20 -8.04 -27.34
CA VAL A 82 8.86 -8.68 -26.07
C VAL A 82 10.02 -8.58 -25.07
N GLU A 83 11.24 -8.84 -25.51
CA GLU A 83 12.44 -8.85 -24.67
C GLU A 83 12.86 -7.46 -24.20
N GLN A 84 12.81 -6.44 -25.07
CA GLN A 84 13.26 -5.09 -24.73
C GLN A 84 12.14 -4.15 -24.27
N GLY A 85 10.90 -4.43 -24.65
CA GLY A 85 9.77 -3.54 -24.38
C GLY A 85 8.79 -4.12 -23.38
N ALA A 86 8.02 -5.12 -23.81
CA ALA A 86 6.83 -5.56 -23.10
C ALA A 86 7.15 -6.22 -21.74
N ASN A 87 8.10 -7.16 -21.71
CA ASN A 87 8.42 -7.88 -20.47
C ASN A 87 9.12 -6.98 -19.43
N PRO A 88 10.15 -6.17 -19.77
CA PRO A 88 10.76 -5.25 -18.82
C PRO A 88 9.74 -4.25 -18.23
N SER A 89 8.89 -3.67 -19.09
CA SER A 89 7.86 -2.72 -18.65
C SER A 89 6.80 -3.40 -17.77
N GLY A 90 6.37 -4.60 -18.14
CA GLY A 90 5.45 -5.42 -17.35
C GLY A 90 6.04 -5.81 -15.99
N GLN A 91 7.34 -6.11 -15.94
CA GLN A 91 8.04 -6.40 -14.70
C GLN A 91 8.11 -5.17 -13.79
N THR A 92 8.41 -3.98 -14.34
CA THR A 92 8.35 -2.73 -13.58
C THR A 92 6.95 -2.47 -13.04
N LEU A 93 5.90 -2.66 -13.85
CA LEU A 93 4.51 -2.53 -13.43
C LEU A 93 4.18 -3.47 -12.27
N LEU A 94 4.56 -4.74 -12.38
CA LEU A 94 4.36 -5.75 -11.34
C LEU A 94 5.05 -5.33 -10.03
N THR A 95 6.32 -4.94 -10.10
CA THR A 95 7.09 -4.52 -8.93
C THR A 95 6.45 -3.30 -8.25
N GLN A 96 5.92 -2.33 -9.01
CA GLN A 96 5.23 -1.19 -8.40
C GLN A 96 3.94 -1.61 -7.68
N HIS A 97 3.14 -2.50 -8.26
CA HIS A 97 1.92 -2.99 -7.61
C HIS A 97 2.23 -3.79 -6.33
N GLU A 98 3.31 -4.58 -6.32
CA GLU A 98 3.74 -5.30 -5.12
C GLU A 98 4.17 -4.35 -3.99
N ARG A 99 4.81 -3.24 -4.34
CA ARG A 99 5.16 -2.18 -3.38
C ARG A 99 3.94 -1.43 -2.88
N MET A 100 2.97 -1.13 -3.75
CA MET A 100 1.69 -0.56 -3.35
C MET A 100 0.95 -1.48 -2.38
N ARG A 101 0.86 -2.78 -2.67
CA ARG A 101 0.29 -3.79 -1.77
C ARG A 101 0.94 -3.74 -0.40
N THR A 102 2.27 -3.68 -0.37
CA THR A 102 3.06 -3.64 0.87
C THR A 102 2.75 -2.36 1.67
N TYR A 103 2.70 -1.21 0.99
CA TYR A 103 2.36 0.06 1.61
C TYR A 103 0.95 0.03 2.23
N ILE A 104 -0.04 -0.48 1.48
CA ILE A 104 -1.43 -0.62 1.94
C ILE A 104 -1.50 -1.49 3.20
N GLN A 105 -0.82 -2.65 3.19
CA GLN A 105 -0.77 -3.55 4.35
C GLN A 105 -0.18 -2.86 5.58
N ASN A 106 0.93 -2.13 5.41
CA ASN A 106 1.57 -1.38 6.49
C ASN A 106 0.64 -0.27 7.03
N TYR A 107 -0.10 0.39 6.15
CA TYR A 107 -1.05 1.45 6.52
C TYR A 107 -2.25 0.89 7.29
N ILE A 108 -2.82 -0.24 6.86
CA ILE A 108 -3.89 -0.95 7.58
C ILE A 108 -3.42 -1.35 8.99
N GLN A 109 -2.21 -1.91 9.12
CA GLN A 109 -1.65 -2.27 10.43
C GLN A 109 -1.48 -1.04 11.33
N ALA A 110 -1.04 0.10 10.79
CA ALA A 110 -0.91 1.33 11.55
C ALA A 110 -2.27 1.84 12.06
N LEU A 111 -3.32 1.79 11.22
CA LEU A 111 -4.69 2.13 11.61
C LEU A 111 -5.21 1.22 12.72
N GLN A 112 -5.05 -0.10 12.58
CA GLN A 112 -5.48 -1.08 13.57
C GLN A 112 -4.79 -0.89 14.92
N LYS A 113 -3.47 -0.64 14.90
CA LYS A 113 -2.70 -0.37 16.10
C LYS A 113 -3.20 0.89 16.82
N ALA A 114 -3.35 1.99 16.09
CA ALA A 114 -3.83 3.24 16.67
C ALA A 114 -5.26 3.09 17.25
N SER A 115 -6.15 2.37 16.55
CA SER A 115 -7.50 2.07 17.02
C SER A 115 -7.51 1.22 18.30
N GLY A 116 -6.69 0.17 18.37
CA GLY A 116 -6.62 -0.71 19.54
C GLY A 116 -6.13 0.02 20.79
N GLN A 117 -5.18 0.95 20.63
CA GLN A 117 -4.72 1.76 21.75
C GLN A 117 -5.82 2.71 22.27
N VAL A 118 -6.74 3.19 21.41
CA VAL A 118 -7.91 3.97 21.85
C VAL A 118 -8.84 3.12 22.70
N ALA A 119 -9.22 1.94 22.23
CA ALA A 119 -10.12 1.05 22.98
C ALA A 119 -9.57 0.74 24.38
N GLN A 120 -8.27 0.42 24.48
CA GLN A 120 -7.61 0.18 25.76
C GLN A 120 -7.61 1.42 26.66
N SER A 121 -7.34 2.61 26.11
CA SER A 121 -7.32 3.85 26.89
C SER A 121 -8.70 4.20 27.47
N GLU A 122 -9.78 3.91 26.72
CA GLU A 122 -11.15 4.12 27.19
C GLU A 122 -11.53 3.12 28.30
N ASP A 123 -11.15 1.86 28.17
CA ASP A 123 -11.39 0.84 29.20
C ASP A 123 -10.65 1.17 30.50
N ASP A 124 -9.38 1.58 30.41
CA ASP A 124 -8.58 2.00 31.56
C ASP A 124 -9.19 3.22 32.27
N ALA A 125 -9.64 4.21 31.50
CA ALA A 125 -10.31 5.41 32.03
C ALA A 125 -11.64 5.06 32.73
N ARG A 126 -12.43 4.15 32.16
CA ARG A 126 -13.68 3.66 32.79
C ARG A 126 -13.40 2.91 34.09
N ALA A 127 -12.40 2.02 34.10
CA ALA A 127 -12.00 1.28 35.28
C ALA A 127 -11.50 2.21 36.40
N ALA A 128 -10.72 3.24 36.05
CA ALA A 128 -10.26 4.25 37.01
C ALA A 128 -11.42 5.05 37.62
N ALA A 129 -12.39 5.48 36.81
CA ALA A 129 -13.58 6.19 37.28
C ALA A 129 -14.45 5.34 38.22
N GLN A 130 -14.60 4.04 37.92
CA GLN A 130 -15.33 3.09 38.78
C GLN A 130 -14.64 2.90 40.14
N LYS A 131 -13.30 2.79 40.16
CA LYS A 131 -12.54 2.71 41.40
C LYS A 131 -12.67 3.98 42.24
N GLN A 132 -12.55 5.15 41.61
CA GLN A 132 -12.75 6.43 42.31
C GLN A 132 -14.15 6.55 42.89
N GLY A 133 -15.20 6.13 42.16
CA GLY A 133 -16.58 6.18 42.66
C GLY A 133 -16.86 5.27 43.86
N GLN A 134 -16.11 4.17 44.01
CA GLN A 134 -16.23 3.26 45.15
C GLN A 134 -15.55 3.77 46.43
N GLU A 135 -14.57 4.68 46.32
CA GLU A 135 -13.87 5.26 47.48
C GLU A 135 -14.64 6.44 48.13
N ILE A 136 -15.70 6.93 47.49
CA ILE A 136 -16.50 8.09 47.93
C ILE A 136 -17.84 7.71 48.57
N THR A 137 -18.12 6.41 48.75
CA THR A 137 -19.35 5.89 49.39
C THR A 137 -19.00 5.09 50.63
#